data_AF-A0A0L8IBH0-F1
#
_entry.id   AF-A0A0L8IBH0-F1
#
_cell.length_a   1.000
_cell.length_b   1.000
_cell.length_c   1.000
_cell.angle_alpha   90.00
_cell.angle_beta   90.00
_cell.angle_gamma   90.00
#
_symmetry.space_group_name_H-M   'P 1'
#
loop_
_entity.id
_entity.type
_entity.pdbx_description
1 polymer ?
#
loop_
_entity_poly.entity_id
_entity_poly.type
_entity_poly.pdbx_seq_one_letter_code
_entity_poly.pdbx_strand_id
1 'polypeptide(L)' 'CQCHPVGSVRMTCNQTTGQCTCKEGVTGLSCNRCAEGYEQTQSTIAPCVSK' A
#
# COMPACT_ATOMS: atom_id res chain seq x y z
N CYS A 1 12.56 5.79 3.80
CA CYS A 1 11.20 5.31 3.49
C CYS A 1 11.11 5.05 2.00
N GLN A 2 10.73 3.85 1.55
CA GLN A 2 10.53 3.52 0.14
C GLN A 2 9.05 3.20 -0.12
N CYS A 3 8.15 4.13 0.25
CA CYS A 3 6.71 3.91 0.13
C CYS A 3 6.29 3.86 -1.34
N HIS A 4 5.43 2.91 -1.68
CA HIS A 4 4.99 2.68 -3.05
C HIS A 4 4.01 3.78 -3.48
N PRO A 5 4.26 4.51 -4.59
CA PRO A 5 3.51 5.71 -4.97
C PRO A 5 2.00 5.48 -5.14
N VAL A 6 1.62 4.29 -5.57
CA VAL A 6 0.21 3.94 -5.81
C VAL A 6 -0.43 3.30 -4.57
N GLY A 7 0.36 2.54 -3.81
CA GLY A 7 -0.13 1.68 -2.73
C GLY A 7 -0.11 2.34 -1.36
N SER A 8 0.68 3.40 -1.18
CA SER A 8 0.70 4.19 0.05
C SER A 8 -0.21 5.42 -0.05
N VAL A 9 -0.66 5.89 1.11
CA VAL A 9 -1.41 7.15 1.26
C VAL A 9 -0.47 8.35 1.19
N ARG A 10 0.76 8.19 1.68
CA ARG A 10 1.81 9.23 1.71
C ARG A 10 3.18 8.62 1.43
N MET A 11 4.13 9.47 1.07
CA MET A 11 5.55 9.09 0.89
C MET A 11 6.36 9.10 2.19
N THR A 12 5.75 9.52 3.29
CA THR A 12 6.33 9.49 4.63
C THR A 12 6.04 8.14 5.28
N CYS A 13 7.04 7.55 5.95
CA CYS A 13 6.87 6.35 6.77
C CYS A 13 7.03 6.69 8.26
N ASN A 14 6.58 5.78 9.12
CA ASN A 14 6.82 5.86 10.55
C ASN A 14 8.33 5.89 10.82
N GLN A 15 8.81 6.88 11.58
CA GLN A 15 10.23 7.11 11.82
C GLN A 15 10.89 6.03 12.69
N THR A 16 10.10 5.31 13.50
CA THR A 16 10.60 4.24 14.38
C THR A 16 10.56 2.89 13.68
N THR A 17 9.46 2.55 13.01
CA THR A 17 9.26 1.21 12.42
C THR A 17 9.61 1.13 10.94
N GLY A 18 9.70 2.25 10.25
CA GLY A 18 9.87 2.30 8.79
C GLY A 18 8.59 1.95 8.00
N GLN A 19 7.48 1.66 8.67
CA GLN A 19 6.21 1.27 8.04
C GLN A 19 5.54 2.47 7.35
N CYS A 20 5.19 2.28 6.07
CA CYS A 20 4.39 3.24 5.31
C CYS A 20 2.90 3.10 5.64
N THR A 21 2.15 4.19 5.52
CA THR A 21 0.68 4.15 5.61
C THR A 21 0.11 3.62 4.30
N CYS A 22 -0.42 2.40 4.32
CA CYS A 22 -0.95 1.74 3.13
C CYS A 22 -2.41 2.10 2.87
N LYS A 23 -2.80 2.08 1.59
CA LYS A 23 -4.21 2.16 1.19
C LYS A 23 -4.94 0.86 1.54
N GLU A 24 -6.27 0.93 1.51
CA GLU A 24 -7.13 -0.22 1.73
C GLU A 24 -6.75 -1.38 0.80
N GLY A 25 -6.70 -2.59 1.36
CA GLY A 25 -6.30 -3.79 0.62
C GLY A 25 -4.81 -3.90 0.28
N VAL A 26 -3.98 -2.90 0.60
CA VAL A 26 -2.53 -2.91 0.35
C VAL A 26 -1.76 -3.23 1.64
N THR A 27 -0.69 -4.01 1.54
CA THR A 27 0.15 -4.42 2.66
C THR A 27 1.65 -4.40 2.34
N GLY A 28 2.46 -4.72 3.34
CA GLY A 28 3.92 -4.68 3.30
C GLY A 28 4.51 -3.39 3.87
N LEU A 29 5.81 -3.42 4.21
CA LEU A 29 6.52 -2.29 4.82
C LEU A 29 6.45 -1.03 3.95
N SER A 30 6.55 -1.22 2.62
CA SER A 30 6.49 -0.19 1.59
C SER A 30 5.13 -0.07 0.90
N CYS A 31 4.11 -0.82 1.30
CA CYS A 31 2.80 -0.86 0.63
C CYS A 31 2.88 -1.30 -0.85
N ASN A 32 3.69 -2.31 -1.15
CA ASN A 32 4.02 -2.73 -2.51
C ASN A 32 3.26 -3.98 -3.00
N ARG A 33 2.33 -4.52 -2.22
CA ARG A 33 1.54 -5.71 -2.58
C ARG A 33 0.13 -5.65 -2.00
N CYS A 34 -0.81 -6.37 -2.60
CA CYS A 34 -2.14 -6.53 -2.02
C CYS A 34 -2.11 -7.49 -0.83
N ALA A 35 -3.00 -7.28 0.13
CA ALA A 35 -3.28 -8.21 1.22
C ALA A 35 -3.94 -9.49 0.67
N GLU A 36 -3.93 -10.56 1.46
CA GLU A 36 -4.68 -11.76 1.09
C GLU A 36 -6.16 -11.45 0.95
N GLY A 37 -6.81 -12.03 -0.07
CA GLY A 37 -8.20 -11.74 -0.43
C GLY A 37 -8.40 -10.48 -1.28
N TYR A 38 -7.33 -9.76 -1.63
CA TYR A 38 -7.38 -8.60 -2.53
C TYR A 38 -6.66 -8.86 -3.86
N GLU A 39 -7.17 -8.25 -4.92
CA GLU A 39 -6.63 -8.33 -6.28
C GLU A 39 -6.14 -6.98 -6.80
N GLN A 40 -5.01 -7.01 -7.53
CA GLN A 40 -4.45 -5.81 -8.16
C GLN A 40 -5.35 -5.33 -9.30
N THR A 41 -5.60 -4.03 -9.36
CA THR A 41 -6.34 -3.38 -10.45
C THR A 41 -5.50 -2.31 -11.13
N GLN A 42 -5.97 -1.80 -12.27
CA GLN A 42 -5.34 -0.68 -12.96
C GLN A 42 -5.69 0.69 -12.36
N SER A 43 -6.46 0.74 -11.26
CA SER A 43 -6.82 2.01 -10.62
C SER A 43 -5.67 2.53 -9.75
N THR A 44 -5.25 3.77 -10.00
CA THR A 44 -4.26 4.45 -9.15
C THR A 44 -4.85 4.90 -7.81
N ILE A 45 -6.18 4.98 -7.72
CA ILE A 45 -6.91 5.36 -6.51
C ILE A 45 -7.07 4.15 -5.61
N ALA A 46 -7.60 3.04 -6.14
CA ALA A 46 -7.84 1.78 -5.44
C ALA A 46 -7.08 0.63 -6.13
N PRO A 47 -5.76 0.51 -5.89
CA PRO A 47 -4.93 -0.47 -6.59
C PRO A 47 -5.20 -1.92 -6.17
N CYS A 48 -5.83 -2.13 -5.01
CA CYS A 48 -6.20 -3.44 -4.51
C CYS A 48 -7.69 -3.42 -4.15
N VAL A 49 -8.47 -4.36 -4.66
CA VAL A 49 -9.91 -4.52 -4.35
C VAL A 49 -10.19 -5.92 -3.83
N SER A 50 -11.13 -6.06 -2.90
CA SER A 50 -11.50 -7.37 -2.36
C SER A 50 -12.12 -8.24 -3.46
N LYS A 51 -11.74 -9.51 -3.51
CA LYS A 51 -12.45 -10.51 -4.31
C LYS A 51 -13.85 -10.79 -3.78
#